data_AF-A0A1I0KLS9-F1
#
_entry.id   AF-A0A1I0KLS9-F1
#
_cell.length_a   1.000
_cell.length_b   1.000
_cell.length_c   1.000
_cell.angle_alpha   90.00
_cell.angle_beta   90.00
_cell.angle_gamma   90.00
#
_symmetry.space_group_name_H-M   'P 1'
#
loop_
_entity.id
_entity.type
_entity.pdbx_description
1 polymer ?
#
loop_
_entity_poly.entity_id
_entity_poly.type
_entity_poly.pdbx_seq_one_letter_code
_entity_poly.pdbx_strand_id
1 'polypeptide(L)'
;MTDGPSASSEPLSPRGQRLGGLGRFIVYGLMGLCIECCFTSVVDLATGVGDLRLKGYSYLWMHPIWGATLLLAEALMGWLRRMRLSRSTRAFIAMAASFAIEYVTGALLVAAVGRSPWDYTGSPWSVHGLIRLDYAPLWFLCGLACEPLTRFVRQVRIFAWESEAAPGR
;
A
#
# COMPACT_ATOMS: atom_id res chain seq x y z
N MET A 1 -59.14 7.00 -7.69
CA MET A 1 -58.32 5.86 -8.13
C MET A 1 -57.28 6.35 -9.12
N THR A 2 -56.05 6.53 -8.66
CA THR A 2 -54.77 6.22 -9.33
C THR A 2 -53.68 6.77 -8.41
N ASP A 3 -53.39 6.01 -7.34
CA ASP A 3 -52.18 6.20 -6.54
C ASP A 3 -50.99 5.89 -7.45
N GLY A 4 -50.25 6.94 -7.84
CA GLY A 4 -48.96 6.80 -8.50
C GLY A 4 -47.91 6.27 -7.51
N PRO A 5 -46.90 5.50 -7.98
CA PRO A 5 -45.98 4.82 -7.10
C PRO A 5 -45.23 5.86 -6.26
N SER A 6 -45.39 5.74 -4.94
CA SER A 6 -44.62 6.48 -3.97
C SER A 6 -43.13 6.23 -4.26
N ALA A 7 -42.43 7.29 -4.67
CA ALA A 7 -40.98 7.29 -4.69
C ALA A 7 -40.54 7.03 -3.25
N SER A 8 -40.21 5.78 -2.95
CA SER A 8 -39.59 5.40 -1.69
C SER A 8 -38.22 6.07 -1.68
N SER A 9 -38.17 7.29 -1.10
CA SER A 9 -36.94 7.92 -0.66
C SER A 9 -36.38 7.05 0.45
N GLU A 10 -35.61 6.03 0.07
CA GLU A 10 -34.78 5.28 0.98
C GLU A 10 -33.90 6.31 1.71
N PRO A 11 -34.01 6.46 3.03
CA PRO A 11 -33.28 7.52 3.71
C PRO A 11 -31.78 7.28 3.51
N LEU A 12 -31.09 8.31 2.98
CA LEU A 12 -29.64 8.38 2.89
C LEU A 12 -29.05 7.83 4.19
N SER A 13 -28.37 6.69 4.12
CA SER A 13 -27.86 6.07 5.35
C SER A 13 -26.89 7.07 6.00
N PRO A 14 -27.05 7.44 7.29
CA PRO A 14 -26.15 8.39 7.98
C PRO A 14 -24.74 7.83 8.20
N ARG A 15 -24.40 6.73 7.52
CA ARG A 15 -23.12 6.04 7.54
C ARG A 15 -22.51 6.19 6.16
N GLY A 16 -21.59 7.15 6.01
CA GLY A 16 -20.83 7.34 4.77
C GLY A 16 -20.29 6.02 4.20
N GLN A 17 -20.13 5.97 2.88
CA GLN A 17 -19.78 4.75 2.17
C GLN A 17 -18.31 4.38 2.44
N ARG A 18 -18.04 3.09 2.69
CA ARG A 18 -16.66 2.61 2.81
C ARG A 18 -15.99 2.66 1.43
N LEU A 19 -14.68 2.87 1.42
CA LEU A 19 -13.91 2.82 0.18
C LEU A 19 -14.03 1.45 -0.50
N GLY A 20 -14.45 1.46 -1.76
CA GLY A 20 -14.38 0.30 -2.66
C GLY A 20 -12.94 -0.12 -2.97
N GLY A 21 -12.76 -1.16 -3.78
CA GLY A 21 -11.42 -1.65 -4.17
C GLY A 21 -10.56 -0.56 -4.83
N LEU A 22 -11.13 0.19 -5.78
CA LEU A 22 -10.44 1.28 -6.47
C LEU A 22 -10.10 2.45 -5.52
N GLY A 23 -11.02 2.82 -4.64
CA GLY A 23 -10.75 3.87 -3.64
C GLY A 23 -9.60 3.48 -2.70
N ARG A 24 -9.55 2.22 -2.27
CA ARG A 24 -8.43 1.69 -1.46
C ARG A 24 -7.13 1.66 -2.25
N PHE A 25 -7.14 1.25 -3.52
CA PHE A 25 -5.96 1.29 -4.41
C PHE A 25 -5.36 2.70 -4.47
N ILE A 26 -6.20 3.72 -4.70
CA ILE A 26 -5.74 5.11 -4.80
C ILE A 26 -5.12 5.57 -3.47
N VAL A 27 -5.81 5.33 -2.35
CA VAL A 27 -5.32 5.71 -1.02
C VAL A 27 -4.01 4.99 -0.69
N TYR A 28 -3.92 3.69 -0.95
CA TYR A 28 -2.70 2.93 -0.74
C TYR A 28 -1.54 3.41 -1.61
N GLY A 29 -1.78 3.73 -2.88
CA GLY A 29 -0.75 4.28 -3.75
C GLY A 29 -0.22 5.62 -3.24
N LEU A 30 -1.11 6.53 -2.79
CA LEU A 30 -0.69 7.81 -2.20
C LEU A 30 0.10 7.62 -0.90
N MET A 31 -0.36 6.71 -0.03
CA MET A 31 0.36 6.39 1.20
C MET A 31 1.73 5.80 0.92
N GLY A 32 1.85 4.96 -0.10
CA GLY A 32 3.12 4.41 -0.56
C GLY A 32 4.09 5.49 -1.04
N LEU A 33 3.63 6.44 -1.85
CA LEU A 33 4.44 7.59 -2.25
C LEU A 33 4.94 8.39 -1.03
N CYS A 34 4.09 8.63 -0.03
CA CYS A 34 4.50 9.31 1.19
C CYS A 34 5.56 8.50 1.97
N ILE A 35 5.35 7.19 2.12
CA ILE A 35 6.31 6.29 2.79
C ILE A 35 7.66 6.32 2.06
N GLU A 36 7.65 6.27 0.74
CA GLU A 36 8.86 6.25 -0.07
C GLU A 36 9.62 7.57 0.01
N CYS A 37 8.94 8.73 -0.06
CA CYS A 37 9.58 10.03 0.16
C CYS A 37 10.18 10.13 1.58
N CYS A 38 9.50 9.63 2.61
CA CYS A 38 10.07 9.58 3.95
C CYS A 38 11.29 8.65 4.02
N PHE A 39 11.23 7.50 3.36
CA PHE A 39 12.32 6.55 3.33
C PHE A 39 13.56 7.10 2.62
N THR A 40 13.40 7.66 1.41
CA THR A 40 14.52 8.22 0.64
C THR A 40 15.16 9.41 1.35
N SER A 41 14.36 10.28 2.00
CA SER A 41 14.92 11.39 2.78
C SER A 41 15.74 10.92 3.99
N VAL A 42 15.29 9.89 4.72
CA VAL A 42 16.03 9.32 5.85
C VAL A 42 17.30 8.60 5.39
N VAL A 43 17.23 7.85 4.28
CA VAL A 43 18.40 7.17 3.70
C VAL A 43 19.45 8.17 3.23
N ASP A 44 19.04 9.23 2.54
CA ASP A 44 19.96 10.29 2.10
C ASP A 44 20.63 10.98 3.29
N LEU A 45 19.87 11.29 4.35
CA LEU A 45 20.43 11.85 5.58
C LEU A 45 21.42 10.88 6.26
N ALA A 46 21.07 9.60 6.36
CA ALA A 46 21.90 8.57 7.00
C ALA A 46 23.19 8.26 6.20
N THR A 47 23.17 8.44 4.89
CA THR A 47 24.32 8.23 3.99
C THR A 47 25.18 9.49 3.83
N GLY A 48 24.76 10.62 4.39
CA GLY A 48 25.49 11.90 4.33
C GLY A 48 25.33 12.67 3.02
N VAL A 49 24.47 12.20 2.11
CA VAL A 49 24.13 12.89 0.85
C VAL A 49 23.06 13.97 1.09
N GLY A 50 22.19 13.77 2.07
CA GLY A 50 21.07 14.65 2.41
C GLY A 50 21.38 15.74 3.44
N ASP A 51 20.39 16.60 3.68
CA ASP A 51 20.42 17.64 4.70
C ASP A 51 19.22 17.53 5.66
N LEU A 52 19.20 18.34 6.73
CA LEU A 52 18.10 18.37 7.71
C LEU A 52 16.77 18.88 7.15
N ARG A 53 16.70 19.29 5.88
CA ARG A 53 15.44 19.64 5.22
C ARG A 53 14.68 18.40 4.77
N LEU A 54 15.29 17.22 4.82
CA LEU A 54 14.63 15.91 4.61
C LEU A 54 13.84 15.85 3.29
N LYS A 55 14.49 16.21 2.19
CA LYS A 55 13.87 16.15 0.85
C LYS A 55 13.81 14.71 0.37
N GLY A 56 12.60 14.16 0.31
CA GLY A 56 12.33 12.85 -0.26
C GLY A 56 11.99 12.93 -1.74
N TYR A 57 12.20 11.81 -2.43
CA TYR A 57 11.76 11.63 -3.81
C TYR A 57 11.16 10.23 -3.99
N SER A 58 10.30 10.12 -4.99
CA SER A 58 9.70 8.87 -5.47
C SER A 58 9.34 9.07 -6.94
N TYR A 59 9.19 7.97 -7.67
CA TYR A 59 8.74 8.00 -9.05
C TYR A 59 7.22 7.87 -9.15
N LEU A 60 6.59 8.51 -10.14
CA LEU A 60 5.14 8.45 -10.30
C LEU A 60 4.61 7.02 -10.50
N TRP A 61 5.37 6.16 -11.17
CA TRP A 61 5.02 4.75 -11.36
C TRP A 61 5.07 3.92 -10.07
N MET A 62 5.58 4.46 -8.97
CA MET A 62 5.49 3.80 -7.67
C MET A 62 4.06 3.83 -7.12
N HIS A 63 3.22 4.78 -7.53
CA HIS A 63 1.82 4.81 -7.11
C HIS A 63 1.08 3.50 -7.42
N PRO A 64 1.03 3.01 -8.68
CA PRO A 64 0.36 1.75 -8.98
C PRO A 64 1.02 0.54 -8.32
N ILE A 65 2.35 0.55 -8.14
CA ILE A 65 3.09 -0.52 -7.46
C ILE A 65 2.66 -0.59 -5.99
N TRP A 66 2.68 0.53 -5.27
CA TRP A 66 2.25 0.60 -3.88
C TRP A 66 0.77 0.28 -3.70
N GLY A 67 -0.08 0.82 -4.58
CA GLY A 67 -1.52 0.56 -4.57
C GLY A 67 -1.84 -0.93 -4.70
N ALA A 68 -1.19 -1.61 -5.65
CA ALA A 68 -1.36 -3.05 -5.85
C ALA A 68 -0.76 -3.87 -4.69
N THR A 69 0.44 -3.50 -4.24
CA THR A 69 1.17 -4.21 -3.18
C THR A 69 0.40 -4.19 -1.87
N LEU A 70 -0.11 -3.04 -1.44
CA LEU A 70 -0.87 -2.93 -0.19
C LEU A 70 -2.26 -3.56 -0.29
N LEU A 71 -2.90 -3.57 -1.47
CA LEU A 71 -4.13 -4.35 -1.69
C LEU A 71 -3.88 -5.85 -1.56
N LEU A 72 -2.81 -6.36 -2.18
CA LEU A 72 -2.42 -7.76 -2.09
C LEU A 72 -2.06 -8.13 -0.64
N ALA A 73 -1.31 -7.26 0.03
CA ALA A 73 -0.96 -7.43 1.43
C ALA A 73 -2.20 -7.45 2.33
N GLU A 74 -3.20 -6.59 2.08
CA GLU A 74 -4.48 -6.62 2.79
C GLU A 74 -5.18 -7.98 2.63
N ALA A 75 -5.23 -8.52 1.41
CA ALA A 75 -5.83 -9.82 1.13
C ALA A 75 -5.06 -10.95 1.83
N LEU A 76 -3.73 -10.95 1.74
CA LEU A 76 -2.84 -11.90 2.40
C LEU A 76 -3.04 -11.87 3.92
N MET A 77 -3.02 -10.69 4.54
CA MET A 77 -3.25 -10.53 5.98
C MET A 77 -4.66 -10.97 6.40
N GLY A 78 -5.65 -10.77 5.54
CA GLY A 78 -6.99 -11.31 5.71
C GLY A 78 -7.00 -12.84 5.76
N TRP A 79 -6.31 -13.48 4.81
CA TRP A 79 -6.19 -14.94 4.74
C TRP A 79 -5.43 -15.52 5.94
N LEU A 80 -4.26 -14.96 6.28
CA LEU A 80 -3.46 -15.41 7.42
C LEU A 80 -4.19 -15.24 8.77
N ARG A 81 -5.04 -14.20 8.90
CA ARG A 81 -5.93 -14.04 10.07
C ARG A 81 -6.97 -15.14 10.19
N ARG A 82 -7.56 -15.59 9.08
CA ARG A 82 -8.52 -16.72 9.09
C ARG A 82 -7.86 -18.02 9.55
N MET A 83 -6.56 -18.17 9.29
CA MET A 83 -5.73 -19.27 9.80
C MET A 83 -5.33 -19.13 11.27
N ARG A 84 -5.80 -18.09 11.99
CA ARG A 84 -5.51 -17.83 13.41
C ARG A 84 -4.02 -17.68 13.74
N LEU A 85 -3.20 -17.31 12.75
CA LEU A 85 -1.77 -17.10 12.97
C LEU A 85 -1.53 -15.87 13.85
N SER A 86 -0.50 -15.95 14.70
CA SER A 86 -0.09 -14.83 15.56
C SER A 86 0.36 -13.62 14.73
N ARG A 87 0.25 -12.41 15.28
CA ARG A 87 0.67 -11.19 14.59
C ARG A 87 2.13 -11.24 14.14
N SER A 88 3.02 -11.75 14.99
CA SER A 88 4.44 -11.91 14.67
C SER A 88 4.66 -12.89 13.52
N THR A 89 3.96 -14.03 13.53
CA THR A 89 4.03 -15.01 12.43
C THR A 89 3.58 -14.41 11.11
N ARG A 90 2.50 -13.60 11.12
CA ARG A 90 2.02 -12.93 9.91
C ARG A 90 3.04 -11.92 9.37
N ALA A 91 3.70 -11.17 10.26
CA ALA A 91 4.76 -10.26 9.87
C ALA A 91 5.99 -10.99 9.28
N PHE A 92 6.37 -12.14 9.85
CA PHE A 92 7.43 -12.99 9.27
C PHE A 92 7.05 -13.51 7.87
N ILE A 93 5.81 -13.96 7.69
CA ILE A 93 5.33 -14.42 6.38
C ILE A 93 5.33 -13.27 5.37
N ALA A 94 4.90 -12.07 5.78
CA ALA A 94 4.92 -10.89 4.92
C ALA A 94 6.35 -10.45 4.56
N MET A 95 7.29 -10.52 5.51
CA MET A 95 8.71 -10.28 5.27
C MET A 95 9.25 -11.27 4.23
N ALA A 96 9.03 -12.57 4.41
CA ALA A 96 9.46 -13.60 3.46
C ALA A 96 8.81 -13.42 2.09
N ALA A 97 7.52 -13.09 2.04
CA ALA A 97 6.81 -12.80 0.79
C ALA A 97 7.38 -11.57 0.08
N SER A 98 7.75 -10.52 0.82
CA SER A 98 8.35 -9.31 0.26
C SER A 98 9.70 -9.62 -0.39
N PHE A 99 10.56 -10.37 0.29
CA PHE A 99 11.81 -10.85 -0.31
C PHE A 99 11.60 -11.73 -1.54
N ALA A 100 10.63 -12.65 -1.49
CA ALA A 100 10.34 -13.52 -2.62
C ALA A 100 9.86 -12.73 -3.84
N ILE A 101 8.96 -11.75 -3.62
CA ILE A 101 8.45 -10.88 -4.69
C ILE A 101 9.56 -10.00 -5.25
N GLU A 102 10.37 -9.37 -4.39
CA GLU A 102 11.51 -8.53 -4.80
C GLU A 102 12.52 -9.34 -5.63
N TYR A 103 12.88 -10.54 -5.15
CA TYR A 103 13.79 -11.42 -5.85
C TYR A 103 13.24 -11.90 -7.20
N VAL A 104 12.00 -12.42 -7.23
CA VAL A 104 11.39 -12.94 -8.46
C VAL A 104 11.18 -11.83 -9.47
N THR A 105 10.70 -10.66 -9.04
CA THR A 105 10.49 -9.51 -9.94
C THR A 105 11.82 -9.02 -10.50
N GLY A 106 12.86 -8.92 -9.67
CA GLY A 106 14.19 -8.52 -10.10
C GLY A 106 14.79 -9.52 -11.09
N ALA A 107 14.68 -10.83 -10.82
CA ALA A 107 15.16 -11.88 -11.71
C ALA A 107 14.42 -11.87 -13.05
N LEU A 108 13.10 -11.69 -13.06
CA LEU A 108 12.30 -11.59 -14.29
C LEU A 108 12.66 -10.35 -15.10
N LEU A 109 12.89 -9.20 -14.45
CA LEU A 109 13.29 -7.97 -15.15
C LEU A 109 14.70 -8.09 -15.75
N VAL A 110 15.64 -8.71 -15.04
CA VAL A 110 16.96 -9.02 -15.59
C VAL A 110 16.83 -9.97 -16.78
N ALA A 111 15.99 -11.00 -16.70
CA ALA A 111 15.77 -11.91 -17.82
C ALA A 111 15.12 -11.22 -19.04
N ALA A 112 14.20 -10.28 -18.81
CA ALA A 112 13.44 -9.63 -19.88
C ALA A 112 14.16 -8.44 -20.53
N VAL A 113 14.88 -7.63 -19.73
CA VAL A 113 15.42 -6.32 -20.15
C VAL A 113 16.94 -6.22 -19.88
N GLY A 114 17.55 -7.22 -19.24
CA GLY A 114 18.97 -7.25 -18.91
C GLY A 114 19.37 -6.38 -17.71
N ARG A 115 18.41 -5.70 -17.06
CA ARG A 115 18.66 -4.81 -15.91
C ARG A 115 17.55 -4.90 -14.88
N SER A 116 17.93 -4.86 -13.60
CA SER A 116 17.02 -4.71 -12.47
C SER A 116 16.88 -3.22 -12.10
N PRO A 117 15.71 -2.74 -11.65
CA PRO A 117 15.56 -1.37 -11.14
C PRO A 117 16.32 -1.12 -9.84
N TRP A 118 16.64 -2.19 -9.11
CA TRP A 118 17.46 -2.20 -7.90
C TRP A 118 18.72 -3.03 -8.17
N ASP A 119 19.88 -2.38 -8.04
CA ASP A 119 21.19 -3.04 -8.11
C ASP A 119 21.83 -2.99 -6.71
N TYR A 120 21.80 -4.12 -6.02
CA TYR A 120 22.39 -4.27 -4.69
C TYR A 120 23.76 -4.98 -4.70
N THR A 121 24.38 -5.15 -5.87
CA THR A 121 25.62 -5.93 -6.04
C THR A 121 26.76 -5.44 -5.15
N GLY A 122 26.75 -4.18 -4.71
CA GLY A 122 27.73 -3.60 -3.79
C GLY A 122 27.54 -3.95 -2.30
N SER A 123 26.47 -4.64 -1.90
CA SER A 123 26.22 -5.00 -0.49
C SER A 123 26.70 -6.43 -0.18
N PRO A 124 27.42 -6.65 0.94
CA PRO A 124 27.83 -8.00 1.37
C PRO A 124 26.65 -8.89 1.79
N TRP A 125 25.49 -8.28 2.06
CA TRP A 125 24.24 -8.98 2.41
C TRP A 125 23.32 -9.18 1.22
N SER A 126 23.80 -8.88 0.00
CA SER A 126 23.01 -9.06 -1.21
C SER A 126 22.97 -10.53 -1.65
N VAL A 127 21.81 -10.96 -2.15
CA VAL A 127 21.66 -12.25 -2.84
C VAL A 127 21.49 -11.97 -4.32
N HIS A 128 22.50 -12.34 -5.12
CA HIS A 128 22.56 -12.10 -6.56
C HIS A 128 22.38 -10.62 -6.98
N GLY A 129 22.62 -9.67 -6.07
CA GLY A 129 22.33 -8.25 -6.28
C GLY A 129 20.83 -7.90 -6.35
N LEU A 130 19.93 -8.85 -6.11
CA LEU A 130 18.48 -8.70 -6.30
C LEU A 130 17.71 -8.41 -5.02
N ILE A 131 18.20 -8.88 -3.87
CA ILE A 131 17.62 -8.58 -2.55
C ILE A 131 18.73 -8.33 -1.54
N ARG A 132 18.40 -7.66 -0.44
CA ARG A 132 19.30 -7.34 0.67
C ARG A 132 18.81 -7.93 1.97
N LEU A 133 19.50 -8.94 2.50
CA LEU A 133 19.05 -9.64 3.71
C LEU A 133 19.08 -8.74 4.95
N ASP A 134 19.92 -7.71 4.96
CA ASP A 134 19.95 -6.69 6.00
C ASP A 134 18.70 -5.81 6.04
N TYR A 135 17.82 -5.88 5.02
CA TYR A 135 16.49 -5.26 5.06
C TYR A 135 15.45 -6.11 5.78
N ALA A 136 15.79 -7.30 6.29
CA ALA A 136 14.85 -8.15 7.01
C ALA A 136 14.14 -7.43 8.18
N PRO A 137 14.83 -6.64 9.04
CA PRO A 137 14.16 -5.88 10.08
C PRO A 137 13.16 -4.86 9.51
N LEU A 138 13.52 -4.17 8.42
CA LEU A 138 12.64 -3.22 7.75
C LEU A 138 11.39 -3.91 7.22
N TRP A 139 11.56 -5.01 6.48
CA TRP A 139 10.45 -5.79 5.93
C TRP A 139 9.55 -6.40 7.01
N PHE A 140 10.13 -6.84 8.13
CA PHE A 140 9.36 -7.31 9.28
C PHE A 140 8.53 -6.20 9.92
N LEU A 141 9.10 -5.00 10.10
CA LEU A 141 8.38 -3.83 10.59
C LEU A 141 7.25 -3.42 9.63
N CYS A 142 7.50 -3.45 8.31
CA CYS A 142 6.46 -3.27 7.29
C CYS A 142 5.33 -4.30 7.44
N GLY A 143 5.68 -5.58 7.66
CA GLY A 143 4.71 -6.64 7.95
C GLY A 143 3.85 -6.37 9.19
N LEU A 144 4.46 -5.88 10.28
CA LEU A 144 3.76 -5.49 11.51
C LEU A 144 2.87 -4.25 11.33
N ALA A 145 3.30 -3.30 10.50
CA ALA A 145 2.61 -2.05 10.19
C ALA A 145 1.47 -2.24 9.17
N CYS A 146 1.53 -3.27 8.32
CA CYS A 146 0.53 -3.54 7.29
C CYS A 146 -0.88 -3.70 7.88
N GLU A 147 -1.04 -4.39 9.00
CA GLU A 147 -2.34 -4.59 9.63
C GLU A 147 -3.01 -3.31 10.15
N PRO A 148 -2.36 -2.48 11.00
CA PRO A 148 -2.95 -1.22 11.43
C PRO A 148 -3.20 -0.28 10.24
N LEU A 149 -2.31 -0.27 9.24
CA LEU A 149 -2.46 0.56 8.04
C LEU A 149 -3.71 0.19 7.24
N THR A 150 -3.84 -1.10 6.89
CA THR A 150 -4.99 -1.59 6.13
C THR A 150 -6.28 -1.49 6.93
N ARG A 151 -6.23 -1.68 8.26
CA ARG A 151 -7.38 -1.44 9.14
C ARG A 151 -7.84 0.01 9.09
N PHE A 152 -6.91 0.97 9.17
CA PHE A 152 -7.20 2.39 9.08
C PHE A 152 -7.88 2.73 7.75
N VAL A 153 -7.29 2.31 6.63
CA VAL A 153 -7.86 2.59 5.30
C VAL A 153 -9.26 1.98 5.12
N ARG A 154 -9.52 0.79 5.64
CA ARG A 154 -10.87 0.17 5.63
C ARG A 154 -11.90 0.91 6.48
N GLN A 155 -11.47 1.73 7.44
CA GLN A 155 -12.34 2.55 8.29
C GLN A 155 -12.68 3.89 7.65
N VAL A 156 -11.91 4.33 6.65
CA VAL A 156 -12.21 5.55 5.89
C VAL A 156 -13.57 5.43 5.22
N ARG A 157 -14.38 6.47 5.41
CA ARG A 157 -15.71 6.61 4.82
C ARG A 157 -15.76 7.93 4.08
N ILE A 158 -16.33 7.89 2.88
CA ILE A 158 -16.58 9.06 2.06
C ILE A 158 -18.05 9.43 2.15
N PHE A 159 -18.32 10.73 2.21
CA PHE A 159 -19.66 11.29 2.20
C PHE A 159 -19.79 12.03 0.87
N ALA A 160 -20.64 11.52 -0.01
CA ALA A 160 -21.03 12.29 -1.18
C ALA A 160 -21.99 13.38 -0.68
N TRP A 161 -21.62 14.63 -0.91
CA TRP A 161 -22.57 15.73 -0.76
C TRP A 161 -23.51 15.65 -1.96
N GLU A 162 -24.73 15.18 -1.75
CA GLU A 162 -25.79 15.40 -2.73
C GLU A 162 -26.13 16.88 -2.66
N SER A 163 -25.89 17.62 -3.75
CA SER A 163 -26.47 18.95 -3.88
C SER A 163 -27.98 18.77 -3.76
N GLU A 164 -28.62 19.44 -2.80
CA GLU A 164 -30.06 19.62 -2.83
C GLU A 164 -30.42 20.04 -4.25
N ALA A 165 -31.04 19.14 -5.01
CA ALA A 165 -31.60 19.49 -6.30
C ALA A 165 -32.62 20.59 -5.98
N ALA A 166 -32.25 21.83 -6.30
CA ALA A 166 -33.05 23.00 -5.99
C ALA A 166 -34.49 22.74 -6.47
N PRO A 167 -35.50 22.75 -5.60
CA PRO A 167 -36.86 22.57 -6.03
C PRO A 167 -37.26 23.80 -6.86
N GLY A 168 -37.41 23.60 -8.17
CA GLY A 168 -38.15 24.50 -9.06
C GLY A 168 -37.31 25.38 -10.00
N ARG A 169 -37.30 24.99 -11.28
CA ARG A 169 -37.68 25.90 -12.38
C ARG A 169 -38.66 25.20 -13.29
#